data_AF-A0A7C6BWS6-F1
#
_entry.id   AF-A0A7C6BWS6-F1
#
_cell.length_a   1.000
_cell.length_b   1.000
_cell.length_c   1.000
_cell.angle_alpha   90.00
_cell.angle_beta   90.00
_cell.angle_gamma   90.00
#
_symmetry.space_group_name_H-M   'P 1'
#
loop_
_entity.id
_entity.type
_entity.pdbx_description
1 polymer ?
#
loop_
_entity_poly.entity_id
_entity_poly.type
_entity_poly.pdbx_seq_one_letter_code
_entity_poly.pdbx_strand_id
1 'polypeptide(L)'
;MAGNYLLKTLFGFLLNHPVLSIGTKYYPTNEKEQEYVEMVNYTRTMLLEIDKAHITTENIFQNLLKEVGTGNIPENRRFVEIKPAENDVNEYALLSNIIMGSDRYLYVEVFSGYKGIIDQFVQLIKKENGVIVERSNTEIVSRLLSKNDAIRVGIELIKIGMEKEIDVRSAVGMTGAAAIERSINLNKQIGETSGVGFTKLGGEFAIVFSSKLTKLEGTPAVYDNYLFIDVFDSTQFIDDQGRDRLVEIMNEIKDFIEKECKGKIEGYREGGDDLIANLPTKDAALRAGIDSSWHALNNGAMLRVGIGKSRREAGERAQMADEIKIWNNSPVMVFDLADGIYAYYVPSEFSRTIVEFLQEKQGRAVLIFVFVFIVTLIGWNIGHWEFGLVAIGLALLYAITA
;
A
#
# COMPACT_ATOMS: atom_id res chain seq x y z
N MET A 1 7.25 -16.15 -17.36
CA MET A 1 8.20 -15.37 -16.51
C MET A 1 9.01 -14.36 -17.33
N ALA A 2 9.62 -14.72 -18.46
CA ALA A 2 10.42 -13.80 -19.29
C ALA A 2 9.65 -12.58 -19.87
N GLY A 3 8.40 -12.75 -20.32
CA GLY A 3 7.61 -11.66 -20.90
C GLY A 3 7.25 -10.53 -19.92
N ASN A 4 7.08 -10.83 -18.64
CA ASN A 4 6.79 -9.82 -17.62
C ASN A 4 8.07 -9.02 -17.25
N TYR A 5 9.24 -9.65 -17.33
CA TYR A 5 10.52 -8.93 -17.13
C TYR A 5 10.79 -7.92 -18.26
N LEU A 6 10.66 -8.34 -19.52
CA LEU A 6 10.85 -7.46 -20.69
C LEU A 6 9.92 -6.25 -20.68
N LEU A 7 8.64 -6.46 -20.36
CA LEU A 7 7.67 -5.37 -20.25
C LEU A 7 8.05 -4.38 -19.14
N LYS A 8 8.43 -4.89 -17.96
CA LYS A 8 8.86 -4.05 -16.85
C LYS A 8 10.12 -3.24 -17.18
N THR A 9 11.08 -3.82 -17.89
CA THR A 9 12.27 -3.09 -18.37
C THR A 9 11.91 -2.02 -19.40
N LEU A 10 11.05 -2.34 -20.37
CA LEU A 10 10.62 -1.38 -21.40
C LEU A 10 9.88 -0.19 -20.78
N PHE A 11 8.85 -0.47 -19.99
CA PHE A 11 8.08 0.59 -19.34
C PHE A 11 8.91 1.33 -18.30
N GLY A 12 9.85 0.67 -17.62
CA GLY A 12 10.75 1.36 -16.71
C GLY A 12 11.71 2.31 -17.41
N PHE A 13 12.13 1.99 -18.63
CA PHE A 13 12.86 2.93 -19.48
C PHE A 13 11.97 4.10 -19.93
N LEU A 14 10.73 3.83 -20.38
CA LEU A 14 9.81 4.87 -20.85
C LEU A 14 9.35 5.83 -19.75
N LEU A 15 9.22 5.33 -18.51
CA LEU A 15 8.79 6.10 -17.35
C LEU A 15 9.98 6.68 -16.55
N ASN A 16 11.23 6.37 -16.92
CA ASN A 16 12.44 6.68 -16.14
C ASN A 16 12.43 6.20 -14.67
N HIS A 17 11.60 5.19 -14.35
CA HIS A 17 11.48 4.62 -13.00
C HIS A 17 11.40 3.09 -13.07
N PRO A 18 12.06 2.34 -12.18
CA PRO A 18 11.90 0.89 -12.11
C PRO A 18 10.42 0.48 -11.92
N VAL A 19 9.94 -0.41 -12.79
CA VAL A 19 8.62 -1.03 -12.67
C VAL A 19 8.75 -2.33 -11.87
N LEU A 20 8.15 -2.38 -10.69
CA LEU A 20 8.16 -3.57 -9.83
C LEU A 20 7.13 -4.60 -10.29
N SER A 21 5.93 -4.15 -10.66
CA SER A 21 4.84 -4.99 -11.14
C SER A 21 4.02 -4.30 -12.24
N ILE A 22 3.33 -5.11 -13.04
CA ILE A 22 2.30 -4.70 -13.98
C ILE A 22 1.10 -5.60 -13.70
N GLY A 23 0.02 -5.01 -13.20
CA GLY A 23 -1.06 -5.74 -12.56
C GLY A 23 -0.62 -6.42 -11.25
N THR A 24 -1.45 -7.34 -10.78
CA THR A 24 -1.26 -8.08 -9.54
C THR A 24 -1.47 -9.58 -9.71
N LYS A 25 -0.78 -10.36 -8.87
CA LYS A 25 -1.02 -11.81 -8.72
C LYS A 25 -1.68 -12.14 -7.38
N TYR A 26 -2.18 -11.13 -6.67
CA TYR A 26 -2.87 -11.34 -5.42
C TYR A 26 -4.09 -12.25 -5.63
N TYR A 27 -4.22 -13.28 -4.80
CA TYR A 27 -5.34 -14.20 -4.84
C TYR A 27 -6.43 -13.70 -3.89
N PRO A 28 -7.55 -13.17 -4.41
CA PRO A 28 -8.60 -12.61 -3.58
C PRO A 28 -9.33 -13.70 -2.78
N THR A 29 -9.69 -13.37 -1.55
CA THR A 29 -10.42 -14.29 -0.65
C THR A 29 -11.84 -13.83 -0.32
N ASN A 30 -12.22 -12.63 -0.79
CA ASN A 30 -13.57 -12.07 -0.65
C ASN A 30 -13.91 -11.18 -1.86
N GLU A 31 -15.18 -10.77 -1.99
CA GLU A 31 -15.69 -9.99 -3.12
C GLU A 31 -14.98 -8.64 -3.29
N LYS A 32 -14.67 -7.96 -2.18
CA LYS A 32 -13.96 -6.69 -2.23
C LYS A 32 -12.54 -6.86 -2.77
N GLU A 33 -11.82 -7.87 -2.29
CA GLU A 33 -10.51 -8.23 -2.83
C GLU A 33 -10.57 -8.60 -4.31
N GLN A 34 -11.61 -9.32 -4.72
CA GLN A 34 -11.82 -9.66 -6.13
C GLN A 34 -11.92 -8.41 -6.99
N GLU A 35 -12.73 -7.43 -6.59
CA GLU A 35 -12.94 -6.18 -7.32
C GLU A 35 -11.62 -5.39 -7.51
N TYR A 36 -10.82 -5.21 -6.46
CA TYR A 36 -9.53 -4.51 -6.58
C TYR A 36 -8.54 -5.27 -7.47
N VAL A 37 -8.47 -6.60 -7.34
CA VAL A 37 -7.58 -7.44 -8.16
C VAL A 37 -7.96 -7.36 -9.63
N GLU A 38 -9.24 -7.52 -9.93
CA GLU A 38 -9.76 -7.44 -11.30
C GLU A 38 -9.46 -6.08 -11.90
N MET A 39 -9.65 -5.02 -11.14
CA MET A 39 -9.44 -3.65 -11.60
C MET A 39 -7.97 -3.29 -11.82
N VAL A 40 -7.08 -3.64 -10.89
CA VAL A 40 -5.62 -3.47 -11.04
C VAL A 40 -5.11 -4.23 -12.27
N ASN A 41 -5.65 -5.43 -12.52
CA ASN A 41 -5.31 -6.23 -13.69
C ASN A 41 -5.92 -5.70 -14.98
N TYR A 42 -7.18 -5.29 -14.97
CA TYR A 42 -7.87 -4.72 -16.13
C TYR A 42 -7.22 -3.42 -16.60
N THR A 43 -6.88 -2.54 -15.65
CA THR A 43 -6.19 -1.28 -15.95
C THR A 43 -4.68 -1.46 -16.18
N ARG A 44 -4.14 -2.67 -15.98
CA ARG A 44 -2.69 -2.96 -16.06
C ARG A 44 -1.86 -1.99 -15.21
N THR A 45 -2.38 -1.59 -14.04
CA THR A 45 -1.72 -0.63 -13.15
C THR A 45 -0.30 -1.10 -12.83
N MET A 46 0.64 -0.17 -12.94
CA MET A 46 2.06 -0.42 -12.72
C MET A 46 2.48 0.11 -11.35
N LEU A 47 3.16 -0.72 -10.55
CA LEU A 47 3.83 -0.27 -9.34
C LEU A 47 5.25 0.18 -9.71
N LEU A 48 5.54 1.45 -9.48
CA LEU A 48 6.83 2.07 -9.72
C LEU A 48 7.58 2.29 -8.41
N GLU A 49 8.89 2.09 -8.45
CA GLU A 49 9.81 2.52 -7.39
C GLU A 49 10.37 3.88 -7.77
N ILE A 50 9.98 4.92 -7.03
CA ILE A 50 10.49 6.29 -7.23
C ILE A 50 11.77 6.46 -6.42
N ASP A 51 11.70 6.15 -5.13
CA ASP A 51 12.85 6.04 -4.24
C ASP A 51 12.80 4.71 -3.49
N LYS A 52 13.90 3.97 -3.56
CA LYS A 52 14.01 2.64 -2.96
C LYS A 52 13.99 2.70 -1.43
N ALA A 53 13.17 1.86 -0.82
CA ALA A 53 13.17 1.67 0.62
C ALA A 53 14.52 1.13 1.15
N HIS A 54 15.04 1.76 2.21
CA HIS A 54 16.22 1.27 2.93
C HIS A 54 15.80 0.35 4.07
N ILE A 55 15.55 -0.92 3.74
CA ILE A 55 15.04 -1.91 4.68
C ILE A 55 16.19 -2.47 5.53
N THR A 56 16.34 -1.92 6.74
CA THR A 56 17.26 -2.42 7.77
C THR A 56 16.53 -2.56 9.09
N THR A 57 17.01 -3.43 9.98
CA THR A 57 16.47 -3.60 11.34
C THR A 57 16.38 -2.26 12.08
N GLU A 58 17.41 -1.43 11.96
CA GLU A 58 17.49 -0.12 12.59
C GLU A 58 16.44 0.84 12.01
N ASN A 59 16.31 0.92 10.68
CA ASN A 59 15.31 1.79 10.06
C ASN A 59 13.87 1.35 10.39
N ILE A 60 13.62 0.04 10.42
CA ILE A 60 12.31 -0.50 10.85
C ILE A 60 11.99 -0.08 12.28
N PHE A 61 12.98 -0.10 13.18
CA PHE A 61 12.80 0.32 14.56
C PHE A 61 12.59 1.82 14.69
N GLN A 62 13.39 2.64 14.00
CA GLN A 62 13.22 4.09 13.99
C GLN A 62 11.87 4.49 13.42
N ASN A 63 11.40 3.79 12.40
CA ASN A 63 10.06 3.99 11.87
C ASN A 63 8.99 3.62 12.85
N LEU A 64 9.12 2.49 13.53
CA LEU A 64 8.17 2.09 14.56
C LEU A 64 8.09 3.13 15.68
N LEU A 65 9.24 3.66 16.11
CA LEU A 65 9.31 4.71 17.13
C LEU A 65 8.62 6.00 16.70
N LYS A 66 8.83 6.41 15.45
CA LYS A 66 8.06 7.51 14.86
C LYS A 66 6.58 7.14 14.85
N GLU A 67 6.23 5.99 14.23
CA GLU A 67 4.89 5.48 13.91
C GLU A 67 3.98 5.31 15.13
N VAL A 68 4.54 4.83 16.24
CA VAL A 68 3.83 4.63 17.51
C VAL A 68 3.94 5.87 18.40
N GLY A 69 4.95 6.72 18.16
CA GLY A 69 5.32 7.86 18.99
C GLY A 69 6.38 7.47 20.02
N THR A 70 7.47 8.25 20.10
CA THR A 70 8.62 7.95 20.96
C THR A 70 8.25 7.86 22.44
N GLY A 71 7.30 8.67 22.90
CA GLY A 71 6.78 8.62 24.28
C GLY A 71 5.88 7.41 24.59
N ASN A 72 5.51 6.62 23.57
CA ASN A 72 4.68 5.41 23.71
C ASN A 72 5.52 4.11 23.72
N ILE A 73 6.83 4.19 23.50
CA ILE A 73 7.74 3.05 23.62
C ILE A 73 8.85 3.38 24.65
N PRO A 74 8.83 2.74 25.83
CA PRO A 74 9.76 3.03 26.93
C PRO A 74 11.24 2.93 26.55
N GLU A 75 12.12 3.67 27.22
CA GLU A 75 13.58 3.63 26.95
C GLU A 75 14.24 2.30 27.35
N ASN A 76 13.72 1.63 28.38
CA ASN A 76 14.21 0.32 28.84
C ASN A 76 13.77 -0.85 27.94
N ARG A 77 13.49 -0.56 26.65
CA ARG A 77 13.12 -1.51 25.62
C ARG A 77 14.33 -2.20 25.02
N ARG A 78 14.14 -3.45 24.59
CA ARG A 78 15.05 -4.12 23.66
C ARG A 78 14.31 -4.45 22.38
N PHE A 79 14.81 -3.95 21.25
CA PHE A 79 14.32 -4.36 19.94
C PHE A 79 15.01 -5.65 19.51
N VAL A 80 14.23 -6.64 19.11
CA VAL A 80 14.72 -7.97 18.73
C VAL A 80 14.21 -8.29 17.34
N GLU A 81 15.14 -8.58 16.43
CA GLU A 81 14.82 -9.21 15.15
C GLU A 81 14.79 -10.72 15.34
N ILE A 82 13.64 -11.32 15.03
CA ILE A 82 13.42 -12.77 15.10
C ILE A 82 13.66 -13.39 13.73
N LYS A 83 13.15 -12.70 12.70
CA LYS A 83 13.34 -13.05 11.29
C LYS A 83 13.64 -11.77 10.51
N PRO A 84 14.70 -11.74 9.70
CA PRO A 84 15.04 -10.57 8.90
C PRO A 84 13.91 -10.20 7.94
N ALA A 85 13.75 -8.89 7.71
CA ALA A 85 12.85 -8.40 6.68
C ALA A 85 13.36 -8.77 5.28
N GLU A 86 12.42 -8.95 4.35
CA GLU A 86 12.75 -9.11 2.95
C GLU A 86 13.22 -7.75 2.40
N ASN A 87 14.37 -7.74 1.71
CA ASN A 87 14.93 -6.52 1.11
C ASN A 87 14.31 -6.24 -0.27
N ASP A 88 13.00 -6.46 -0.38
CA ASP A 88 12.23 -6.23 -1.60
C ASP A 88 10.81 -5.80 -1.26
N VAL A 89 10.26 -4.91 -2.07
CA VAL A 89 8.86 -4.48 -1.95
C VAL A 89 8.03 -5.31 -2.92
N ASN A 90 7.30 -6.27 -2.35
CA ASN A 90 6.40 -7.12 -3.11
C ASN A 90 5.03 -6.44 -3.29
N GLU A 91 4.60 -6.24 -4.53
CA GLU A 91 3.29 -5.68 -4.86
C GLU A 91 2.15 -6.46 -4.19
N TYR A 92 2.26 -7.78 -4.05
CA TYR A 92 1.29 -8.61 -3.34
C TYR A 92 1.07 -8.13 -1.90
N ALA A 93 2.17 -7.83 -1.20
CA ALA A 93 2.12 -7.38 0.19
C ALA A 93 1.59 -5.95 0.29
N LEU A 94 1.85 -5.12 -0.72
CA LEU A 94 1.32 -3.75 -0.79
C LEU A 94 -0.19 -3.76 -1.02
N LEU A 95 -0.65 -4.46 -2.06
CA LEU A 95 -2.07 -4.55 -2.39
C LEU A 95 -2.88 -5.22 -1.27
N SER A 96 -2.32 -6.27 -0.64
CA SER A 96 -2.89 -6.86 0.58
C SER A 96 -3.08 -5.83 1.70
N ASN A 97 -2.09 -4.97 1.96
CA ASN A 97 -2.23 -3.90 2.97
C ASN A 97 -3.27 -2.84 2.58
N ILE A 98 -3.48 -2.57 1.29
CA ILE A 98 -4.49 -1.62 0.78
C ILE A 98 -5.90 -2.21 0.91
N ILE A 99 -6.07 -3.49 0.61
CA ILE A 99 -7.40 -4.10 0.53
C ILE A 99 -7.87 -4.67 1.87
N MET A 100 -7.01 -5.39 2.61
CA MET A 100 -7.40 -6.12 3.82
C MET A 100 -7.74 -5.22 5.02
N GLY A 101 -7.55 -3.91 4.90
CA GLY A 101 -7.81 -2.95 5.98
C GLY A 101 -6.61 -2.75 6.89
N SER A 102 -6.58 -1.64 7.65
CA SER A 102 -5.57 -1.40 8.67
C SER A 102 -5.83 -2.12 9.99
N ASP A 103 -7.04 -2.64 10.22
CA ASP A 103 -7.36 -3.25 11.50
C ASP A 103 -6.48 -4.47 11.78
N ARG A 104 -6.02 -4.59 13.01
CA ARG A 104 -5.12 -5.67 13.42
C ARG A 104 -5.64 -6.35 14.66
N TYR A 105 -5.40 -7.65 14.70
CA TYR A 105 -5.67 -8.46 15.85
C TYR A 105 -4.51 -8.33 16.84
N LEU A 106 -4.85 -8.02 18.09
CA LEU A 106 -3.94 -8.05 19.22
C LEU A 106 -4.31 -9.26 20.07
N TYR A 107 -3.40 -10.21 20.15
CA TYR A 107 -3.42 -11.30 21.12
C TYR A 107 -2.62 -10.89 22.35
N VAL A 108 -3.14 -11.21 23.53
CA VAL A 108 -2.52 -10.94 24.83
C VAL A 108 -2.65 -12.20 25.67
N GLU A 109 -1.56 -12.63 26.29
CA GLU A 109 -1.53 -13.72 27.25
C GLU A 109 -0.81 -13.29 28.54
N VAL A 110 -1.30 -13.78 29.68
CA VAL A 110 -0.65 -13.61 30.99
C VAL A 110 -0.13 -14.96 31.48
N PHE A 111 1.15 -15.03 31.85
CA PHE A 111 1.79 -16.30 32.22
C PHE A 111 1.35 -16.79 33.61
N SER A 112 0.98 -15.88 34.52
CA SER A 112 0.46 -16.20 35.84
C SER A 112 -1.01 -15.80 35.97
N GLY A 113 -1.86 -16.78 36.31
CA GLY A 113 -3.34 -16.67 36.32
C GLY A 113 -3.92 -15.81 37.44
N TYR A 114 -3.52 -14.55 37.54
CA TYR A 114 -4.06 -13.61 38.52
C TYR A 114 -5.51 -13.24 38.16
N LYS A 115 -6.45 -13.66 39.00
CA LYS A 115 -7.88 -13.39 38.80
C LYS A 115 -8.14 -11.89 38.83
N GLY A 116 -8.54 -11.33 37.68
CA GLY A 116 -9.03 -9.94 37.54
C GLY A 116 -8.17 -9.01 36.68
N ILE A 117 -6.94 -9.39 36.29
CA ILE A 117 -6.12 -8.54 35.40
C ILE A 117 -6.72 -8.45 33.99
N ILE A 118 -7.30 -9.55 33.49
CA ILE A 118 -7.97 -9.60 32.19
C ILE A 118 -9.12 -8.60 32.10
N ASP A 119 -9.91 -8.42 33.16
CA ASP A 119 -11.01 -7.44 33.13
C ASP A 119 -10.47 -6.00 33.03
N GLN A 120 -9.34 -5.69 33.68
CA GLN A 120 -8.67 -4.40 33.52
C GLN A 120 -8.16 -4.21 32.09
N PHE A 121 -7.57 -5.26 31.51
CA PHE A 121 -7.11 -5.24 30.12
C PHE A 121 -8.26 -5.00 29.14
N VAL A 122 -9.39 -5.68 29.33
CA VAL A 122 -10.60 -5.49 28.52
C VAL A 122 -11.10 -4.05 28.58
N GLN A 123 -11.13 -3.42 29.76
CA GLN A 123 -11.57 -2.03 29.89
C GLN A 123 -10.62 -1.06 29.19
N LEU A 124 -9.30 -1.27 29.29
CA LEU A 124 -8.33 -0.46 28.57
C LEU A 124 -8.50 -0.59 27.05
N ILE A 125 -8.60 -1.82 26.54
CA ILE A 125 -8.78 -2.07 25.10
C ILE A 125 -10.03 -1.35 24.58
N LYS A 126 -11.15 -1.44 25.31
CA LYS A 126 -12.39 -0.74 24.93
C LYS A 126 -12.26 0.78 24.98
N LYS A 127 -11.57 1.32 26.00
CA LYS A 127 -11.28 2.76 26.12
C LYS A 127 -10.48 3.27 24.92
N GLU A 128 -9.58 2.45 24.39
CA GLU A 128 -8.77 2.73 23.20
C GLU A 128 -9.49 2.34 21.89
N ASN A 129 -10.83 2.25 21.92
CA ASN A 129 -11.70 1.89 20.78
C ASN A 129 -11.46 0.50 20.17
N GLY A 130 -10.81 -0.41 20.89
CA GLY A 130 -10.65 -1.80 20.50
C GLY A 130 -11.91 -2.64 20.74
N VAL A 131 -12.12 -3.64 19.89
CA VAL A 131 -13.22 -4.60 19.99
C VAL A 131 -12.68 -5.93 20.51
N ILE A 132 -13.27 -6.44 21.59
CA ILE A 132 -12.93 -7.78 22.09
C ILE A 132 -13.58 -8.83 21.18
N VAL A 133 -12.76 -9.75 20.67
CA VAL A 133 -13.21 -10.86 19.81
C VAL A 133 -13.39 -12.10 20.68
N GLU A 134 -12.36 -12.47 21.44
CA GLU A 134 -12.37 -13.60 22.37
C GLU A 134 -11.67 -13.22 23.68
N ARG A 135 -12.09 -13.84 24.79
CA ARG A 135 -11.41 -13.71 26.08
C ARG A 135 -11.52 -14.99 26.91
N SER A 136 -10.47 -15.29 27.63
CA SER A 136 -10.41 -16.31 28.66
C SER A 136 -9.93 -15.70 29.98
N ASN A 137 -9.59 -16.51 30.99
CA ASN A 137 -9.02 -16.00 32.24
C ASN A 137 -7.54 -15.61 32.13
N THR A 138 -6.88 -15.99 31.04
CA THR A 138 -5.44 -15.78 30.83
C THR A 138 -5.12 -15.17 29.47
N GLU A 139 -6.09 -15.08 28.56
CA GLU A 139 -5.87 -14.67 27.18
C GLU A 139 -6.96 -13.72 26.69
N ILE A 140 -6.59 -12.85 25.75
CA ILE A 140 -7.51 -11.95 25.05
C ILE A 140 -7.12 -11.93 23.58
N VAL A 141 -8.11 -12.06 22.70
CA VAL A 141 -7.99 -11.67 21.30
C VAL A 141 -8.88 -10.44 21.09
N SER A 142 -8.28 -9.36 20.61
CA SER A 142 -8.97 -8.11 20.34
C SER A 142 -8.62 -7.59 18.95
N ARG A 143 -9.45 -6.69 18.42
CA ARG A 143 -9.27 -6.05 17.12
C ARG A 143 -9.17 -4.54 17.33
N LEU A 144 -8.11 -3.94 16.81
CA LEU A 144 -7.81 -2.51 16.90
C LEU A 144 -7.70 -1.91 15.50
N LEU A 145 -7.83 -0.58 15.40
CA LEU A 145 -7.90 0.16 14.12
C LEU A 145 -6.64 0.04 13.26
N SER A 146 -5.47 -0.08 13.89
CA SER A 146 -4.20 -0.13 13.19
C SER A 146 -3.19 -1.06 13.88
N LYS A 147 -2.15 -1.45 13.14
CA LYS A 147 -0.98 -2.14 13.71
C LYS A 147 -0.33 -1.32 14.83
N ASN A 148 -0.21 -0.01 14.63
CA ASN A 148 0.47 0.88 15.57
C ASN A 148 -0.34 1.03 16.86
N ASP A 149 -1.67 1.12 16.75
CA ASP A 149 -2.56 1.08 17.91
C ASP A 149 -2.48 -0.25 18.66
N ALA A 150 -2.50 -1.38 17.94
CA ALA A 150 -2.34 -2.70 18.55
C ALA A 150 -1.01 -2.82 19.31
N ILE A 151 0.10 -2.32 18.74
CA ILE A 151 1.41 -2.32 19.41
C ILE A 151 1.37 -1.41 20.65
N ARG A 152 0.87 -0.17 20.53
CA ARG A 152 0.77 0.79 21.63
C ARG A 152 -0.05 0.23 22.79
N VAL A 153 -1.25 -0.28 22.49
CA VAL A 153 -2.14 -0.88 23.50
C VAL A 153 -1.48 -2.11 24.11
N GLY A 154 -0.80 -2.95 23.33
CA GLY A 154 0.00 -4.06 23.84
C GLY A 154 1.05 -3.63 24.86
N ILE A 155 1.78 -2.54 24.60
CA ILE A 155 2.78 -1.99 25.53
C ILE A 155 2.11 -1.47 26.81
N GLU A 156 0.98 -0.77 26.72
CA GLU A 156 0.27 -0.27 27.91
C GLU A 156 -0.27 -1.43 28.78
N LEU A 157 -0.76 -2.51 28.16
CA LEU A 157 -1.19 -3.71 28.87
C LEU A 157 -0.01 -4.39 29.58
N ILE A 158 1.15 -4.47 28.91
CA ILE A 158 2.38 -4.98 29.52
C ILE A 158 2.76 -4.14 30.73
N LYS A 159 2.71 -2.81 30.63
CA LYS A 159 2.99 -1.92 31.77
C LYS A 159 2.11 -2.24 32.97
N ILE A 160 0.80 -2.37 32.77
CA ILE A 160 -0.16 -2.71 33.84
C ILE A 160 0.18 -4.08 34.47
N GLY A 161 0.57 -5.06 33.66
CA GLY A 161 1.02 -6.36 34.16
C GLY A 161 2.30 -6.28 34.97
N MET A 162 3.33 -5.61 34.44
CA MET A 162 4.63 -5.49 35.11
C MET A 162 4.54 -4.68 36.41
N GLU A 163 3.65 -3.68 36.51
CA GLU A 163 3.34 -2.98 37.78
C GLU A 163 2.82 -3.94 38.86
N LYS A 164 2.12 -5.00 38.45
CA LYS A 164 1.59 -6.08 39.29
C LYS A 164 2.50 -7.30 39.36
N GLU A 165 3.72 -7.22 38.82
CA GLU A 165 4.69 -8.33 38.80
C GLU A 165 4.17 -9.56 38.03
N ILE A 166 3.40 -9.30 36.98
CA ILE A 166 2.87 -10.29 36.05
C ILE A 166 3.51 -10.06 34.69
N ASP A 167 4.16 -11.09 34.16
CA ASP A 167 4.66 -11.04 32.79
C ASP A 167 3.49 -11.16 31.80
N VAL A 168 3.49 -10.25 30.84
CA VAL A 168 2.45 -10.13 29.81
C VAL A 168 3.11 -10.27 28.47
N ARG A 169 2.59 -11.18 27.66
CA ARG A 169 2.99 -11.34 26.29
C ARG A 169 1.88 -10.82 25.40
N SER A 170 2.26 -10.13 24.35
CA SER A 170 1.31 -9.75 23.31
C SER A 170 1.92 -9.92 21.92
N ALA A 171 1.04 -10.08 20.94
CA ALA A 171 1.42 -10.20 19.56
C ALA A 171 0.36 -9.59 18.65
N VAL A 172 0.82 -8.94 17.58
CA VAL A 172 -0.03 -8.29 16.59
C VAL A 172 -0.03 -9.11 15.30
N GLY A 173 -1.20 -9.36 14.75
CA GLY A 173 -1.40 -10.14 13.53
C GLY A 173 -2.51 -9.59 12.64
N MET A 174 -2.52 -10.02 11.38
CA MET A 174 -3.62 -9.71 10.45
C MET A 174 -4.90 -10.47 10.81
N THR A 175 -4.76 -11.63 11.44
CA THR A 175 -5.87 -12.45 11.96
C THR A 175 -5.57 -12.84 13.41
N GLY A 176 -6.59 -13.27 14.16
CA GLY A 176 -6.42 -13.79 15.52
C GLY A 176 -5.43 -14.96 15.56
N ALA A 177 -5.57 -15.92 14.64
CA ALA A 177 -4.67 -17.06 14.52
C ALA A 177 -3.21 -16.63 14.24
N ALA A 178 -3.01 -15.67 13.33
CA ALA A 178 -1.67 -15.15 13.03
C ALA A 178 -1.06 -14.34 14.18
N ALA A 179 -1.87 -13.77 15.06
CA ALA A 179 -1.40 -13.13 16.29
C ALA A 179 -0.97 -14.18 17.33
N ILE A 180 -1.77 -15.24 17.52
CA ILE A 180 -1.46 -16.36 18.43
C ILE A 180 -0.19 -17.10 17.99
N GLU A 181 -0.08 -17.50 16.72
CA GLU A 181 1.10 -18.17 16.17
C GLU A 181 2.37 -17.34 16.41
N ARG A 182 2.28 -16.03 16.24
CA ARG A 182 3.38 -15.11 16.50
C ARG A 182 3.75 -15.04 17.98
N SER A 183 2.78 -15.07 18.88
CA SER A 183 3.03 -15.16 20.32
C SER A 183 3.80 -16.43 20.68
N ILE A 184 3.37 -17.57 20.11
CA ILE A 184 4.01 -18.88 20.30
C ILE A 184 5.45 -18.86 19.80
N ASN A 185 5.69 -18.33 18.59
CA ASN A 185 7.03 -18.24 18.00
C ASN A 185 7.92 -17.27 18.79
N LEU A 186 7.36 -16.15 19.27
CA LEU A 186 8.06 -15.23 20.14
C LEU A 186 8.50 -15.93 21.44
N ASN A 187 7.60 -16.68 22.09
CA ASN A 187 7.92 -17.40 23.31
C ASN A 187 9.07 -18.41 23.13
N LYS A 188 9.12 -19.11 21.99
CA LYS A 188 10.23 -20.03 21.67
C LYS A 188 11.58 -19.32 21.57
N GLN A 189 11.60 -18.04 21.21
CA GLN A 189 12.82 -17.27 20.92
C GLN A 189 13.32 -16.47 22.12
N ILE A 190 12.42 -15.89 22.92
CA ILE A 190 12.79 -15.00 24.04
C ILE A 190 12.28 -15.47 25.41
N GLY A 191 11.67 -16.65 25.48
CA GLY A 191 11.09 -17.22 26.71
C GLY A 191 9.89 -16.42 27.23
N GLU A 192 9.55 -16.65 28.51
CA GLU A 192 8.43 -16.02 29.22
C GLU A 192 8.75 -14.57 29.66
N THR A 193 9.28 -13.75 28.74
CA THR A 193 9.64 -12.35 29.01
C THR A 193 8.58 -11.40 28.48
N SER A 194 8.15 -10.40 29.23
CA SER A 194 7.18 -9.39 28.74
C SER A 194 7.60 -8.74 27.41
N GLY A 195 6.67 -8.64 26.44
CA GLY A 195 6.97 -8.03 25.15
C GLY A 195 5.88 -8.17 24.08
N VAL A 196 5.98 -7.33 23.04
CA VAL A 196 5.06 -7.26 21.90
C VAL A 196 5.73 -7.77 20.63
N GLY A 197 5.21 -8.83 20.02
CA GLY A 197 5.64 -9.35 18.72
C GLY A 197 4.82 -8.82 17.55
N PHE A 198 5.44 -8.53 16.40
CA PHE A 198 4.74 -8.06 15.20
C PHE A 198 5.53 -8.36 13.90
N THR A 199 4.89 -8.17 12.75
CA THR A 199 5.51 -8.28 11.42
C THR A 199 5.61 -6.95 10.69
N LYS A 200 6.67 -6.79 9.89
CA LYS A 200 6.84 -5.70 8.94
C LYS A 200 7.70 -6.22 7.77
N LEU A 201 7.24 -6.05 6.52
CA LEU A 201 7.99 -6.39 5.29
C LEU A 201 8.54 -7.84 5.27
N GLY A 202 7.69 -8.82 5.57
CA GLY A 202 8.08 -10.25 5.60
C GLY A 202 8.96 -10.68 6.78
N GLY A 203 9.48 -9.71 7.55
CA GLY A 203 10.25 -9.92 8.78
C GLY A 203 9.38 -9.97 10.03
N GLU A 204 9.95 -10.54 11.10
CA GLU A 204 9.33 -10.69 12.41
C GLU A 204 10.19 -10.03 13.49
N PHE A 205 9.55 -9.19 14.30
CA PHE A 205 10.22 -8.33 15.27
C PHE A 205 9.50 -8.36 16.60
N ALA A 206 10.20 -8.01 17.66
CA ALA A 206 9.61 -7.81 18.98
C ALA A 206 10.22 -6.64 19.74
N ILE A 207 9.39 -6.00 20.56
CA ILE A 207 9.82 -5.09 21.62
C ILE A 207 9.70 -5.83 22.94
N VAL A 208 10.83 -6.04 23.62
CA VAL A 208 10.92 -6.82 24.85
C VAL A 208 11.29 -5.92 26.02
N PHE A 209 10.73 -6.21 27.18
CA PHE A 209 10.93 -5.45 28.41
C PHE A 209 11.39 -6.36 29.54
N SER A 210 12.47 -5.96 30.21
CA SER A 210 13.10 -6.75 31.29
C SER A 210 12.89 -6.14 32.69
N SER A 211 12.29 -4.95 32.77
CA SER A 211 12.04 -4.24 34.02
C SER A 211 10.78 -3.38 33.93
N LYS A 212 10.23 -2.98 35.09
CA LYS A 212 9.01 -2.15 35.17
C LYS A 212 9.15 -0.93 34.27
N LEU A 213 8.09 -0.63 33.51
CA LEU A 213 8.08 0.44 32.52
C LEU A 213 7.93 1.80 33.19
N THR A 214 8.63 2.81 32.67
CA THR A 214 8.41 4.20 33.06
C THR A 214 7.05 4.69 32.56
N LYS A 215 6.60 5.85 33.08
CA LYS A 215 5.37 6.46 32.63
C LYS A 215 5.46 6.76 31.14
N LEU A 216 4.48 6.29 30.37
CA LEU A 216 4.31 6.65 28.98
C LEU A 216 3.83 8.11 28.92
N GLU A 217 4.63 8.99 28.32
CA GLU A 217 4.37 10.43 28.23
C GLU A 217 3.85 10.86 26.85
N GLY A 218 3.85 9.94 25.89
CA GLY A 218 3.38 10.21 24.54
C GLY A 218 1.86 10.30 24.46
N THR A 219 1.33 11.36 23.85
CA THR A 219 0.07 11.21 23.11
C THR A 219 0.32 10.27 21.92
N PRO A 220 -0.69 9.54 21.43
CA PRO A 220 -0.55 8.83 20.15
C PRO A 220 0.01 9.79 19.11
N ALA A 221 1.02 9.37 18.36
CA ALA A 221 1.45 10.14 17.21
C ALA A 221 0.22 10.23 16.28
N VAL A 222 -0.32 11.43 16.12
CA VAL A 222 -1.40 11.67 15.15
C VAL A 222 -0.73 11.57 13.79
N TYR A 223 -0.69 10.36 13.25
CA TYR A 223 -0.36 10.15 11.86
C TYR A 223 -1.56 10.60 11.05
N ASP A 224 -1.56 11.87 10.68
CA ASP A 224 -2.50 12.36 9.70
C ASP A 224 -2.19 11.67 8.37
N ASN A 225 -3.13 10.87 7.86
CA ASN A 225 -2.99 10.27 6.54
C ASN A 225 -3.56 11.29 5.55
N TYR A 226 -2.71 12.24 5.17
CA TYR A 226 -3.11 13.29 4.25
C TYR A 226 -3.15 12.76 2.82
N LEU A 227 -4.28 12.99 2.18
CA LEU A 227 -4.53 12.74 0.78
C LEU A 227 -4.65 14.09 0.08
N PHE A 228 -3.85 14.29 -0.97
CA PHE A 228 -3.95 15.41 -1.90
C PHE A 228 -4.35 14.85 -3.26
N ILE A 229 -5.43 15.37 -3.82
CA ILE A 229 -5.92 15.05 -5.16
C ILE A 229 -5.93 16.33 -5.97
N ASP A 230 -5.49 16.26 -7.21
CA ASP A 230 -5.61 17.34 -8.17
C ASP A 230 -5.76 16.77 -9.59
N VAL A 231 -6.43 17.51 -10.46
CA VAL A 231 -6.81 17.07 -11.81
C VAL A 231 -5.77 17.57 -12.80
N PHE A 232 -5.13 16.66 -13.54
CA PHE A 232 -4.22 17.01 -14.62
C PHE A 232 -4.94 17.84 -15.69
N ASP A 233 -4.28 18.92 -16.13
CA ASP A 233 -4.75 19.83 -17.18
C ASP A 233 -6.24 20.21 -17.05
N SER A 234 -6.68 20.51 -15.82
CA SER A 234 -8.06 20.85 -15.49
C SER A 234 -8.64 21.94 -16.41
N THR A 235 -7.82 22.88 -16.87
CA THR A 235 -8.22 23.91 -17.84
C THR A 235 -8.66 23.31 -19.18
N GLN A 236 -7.86 22.40 -19.75
CA GLN A 236 -8.19 21.72 -21.00
C GLN A 236 -9.42 20.83 -20.81
N PHE A 237 -9.51 20.12 -19.68
CA PHE A 237 -10.70 19.31 -19.37
C PHE A 237 -11.98 20.16 -19.30
N ILE A 238 -11.93 21.33 -18.66
CA ILE A 238 -13.06 22.27 -18.58
C ILE A 238 -13.45 22.76 -19.97
N ASP A 239 -12.48 23.04 -20.84
CA ASP A 239 -12.74 23.49 -22.21
C ASP A 239 -13.43 22.38 -23.05
N ASP A 240 -13.04 21.11 -22.84
CA ASP A 240 -13.56 19.97 -23.60
C ASP A 240 -14.88 19.40 -23.06
N GLN A 241 -15.05 19.34 -21.74
CA GLN A 241 -16.15 18.64 -21.06
C GLN A 241 -17.05 19.56 -20.21
N GLY A 242 -16.66 20.82 -20.03
CA GLY A 242 -17.38 21.80 -19.22
C GLY A 242 -17.05 21.73 -17.73
N ARG A 243 -17.14 22.89 -17.06
CA ARG A 243 -16.88 23.02 -15.61
C ARG A 243 -17.83 22.18 -14.76
N ASP A 244 -19.10 22.09 -15.14
CA ASP A 244 -20.10 21.35 -14.38
C ASP A 244 -19.74 19.87 -14.26
N ARG A 245 -19.14 19.29 -15.31
CA ARG A 245 -18.68 17.91 -15.29
C ARG A 245 -17.52 17.69 -14.32
N LEU A 246 -16.58 18.64 -14.27
CA LEU A 246 -15.48 18.59 -13.29
C LEU A 246 -16.02 18.68 -11.85
N VAL A 247 -16.96 19.58 -11.61
CA VAL A 247 -17.60 19.77 -10.29
C VAL A 247 -18.30 18.49 -9.84
N GLU A 248 -19.02 17.82 -10.75
CA GLU A 248 -19.69 16.55 -10.49
C GLU A 248 -18.68 15.48 -10.05
N ILE A 249 -17.62 15.24 -10.84
CA ILE A 249 -16.58 14.25 -10.54
C ILE A 249 -15.92 14.53 -9.18
N MET A 250 -15.54 15.79 -8.92
CA MET A 250 -14.86 16.16 -7.69
C MET A 250 -15.78 16.06 -6.45
N ASN A 251 -17.08 16.35 -6.62
CA ASN A 251 -18.05 16.17 -5.54
C ASN A 251 -18.33 14.70 -5.24
N GLU A 252 -18.38 13.83 -6.26
CA GLU A 252 -18.51 12.38 -6.08
C GLU A 252 -17.29 11.79 -5.36
N ILE A 253 -16.08 12.23 -5.73
CA ILE A 253 -14.83 11.89 -5.03
C ILE A 253 -14.88 12.36 -3.57
N LYS A 254 -15.27 13.61 -3.33
CA LYS A 254 -15.41 14.16 -1.97
C LYS A 254 -16.37 13.32 -1.14
N ASP A 255 -17.54 13.00 -1.68
CA ASP A 255 -18.57 12.22 -1.00
C ASP A 255 -18.11 10.80 -0.69
N PHE A 256 -17.38 10.16 -1.61
CA PHE A 256 -16.77 8.86 -1.39
C PHE A 256 -15.76 8.90 -0.23
N ILE A 257 -14.89 9.91 -0.20
CA ILE A 257 -13.89 10.08 0.86
C ILE A 257 -14.57 10.23 2.23
N GLU A 258 -15.62 11.07 2.32
CA GLU A 258 -16.32 11.33 3.58
C GLU A 258 -17.14 10.11 4.06
N LYS A 259 -17.89 9.46 3.15
CA LYS A 259 -18.87 8.42 3.51
C LYS A 259 -18.23 7.04 3.61
N GLU A 260 -17.44 6.65 2.62
CA GLU A 260 -16.90 5.28 2.52
C GLU A 260 -15.53 5.16 3.22
N CYS A 261 -14.67 6.17 3.06
CA CYS A 261 -13.34 6.17 3.66
C CYS A 261 -13.31 6.82 5.06
N LYS A 262 -14.42 7.43 5.50
CA LYS A 262 -14.52 8.17 6.78
C LYS A 262 -13.46 9.26 6.92
N GLY A 263 -13.01 9.81 5.79
CA GLY A 263 -12.06 10.91 5.73
C GLY A 263 -12.71 12.24 6.07
N LYS A 264 -11.91 13.17 6.55
CA LYS A 264 -12.31 14.55 6.79
C LYS A 264 -11.72 15.44 5.70
N ILE A 265 -12.58 16.11 4.94
CA ILE A 265 -12.15 17.11 3.98
C ILE A 265 -11.62 18.33 4.73
N GLU A 266 -10.39 18.73 4.43
CA GLU A 266 -9.72 19.87 5.09
C GLU A 266 -9.47 21.04 4.14
N GLY A 267 -9.53 20.80 2.83
CA GLY A 267 -9.47 21.83 1.81
C GLY A 267 -10.14 21.34 0.54
N TYR A 268 -11.21 22.01 0.12
CA TYR A 268 -11.84 21.84 -1.18
C TYR A 268 -12.63 23.11 -1.46
N ARG A 269 -12.36 23.77 -2.57
CA ARG A 269 -13.23 24.85 -3.05
C ARG A 269 -14.26 24.23 -3.98
N GLU A 270 -15.54 24.48 -3.76
CA GLU A 270 -16.58 23.97 -4.65
C GLU A 270 -16.32 24.43 -6.10
N GLY A 271 -16.18 23.45 -7.01
CA GLY A 271 -15.76 23.69 -8.40
C GLY A 271 -14.28 24.02 -8.61
N GLY A 272 -13.43 23.71 -7.63
CA GLY A 272 -11.98 23.58 -7.78
C GLY A 272 -11.59 22.22 -8.36
N ASP A 273 -10.35 22.14 -8.81
CA ASP A 273 -9.67 20.95 -9.34
C ASP A 273 -8.85 20.20 -8.28
N ASP A 274 -8.61 20.82 -7.13
CA ASP A 274 -7.82 20.26 -6.04
C ASP A 274 -8.64 19.95 -4.78
N LEU A 275 -8.23 18.91 -4.04
CA LEU A 275 -8.84 18.46 -2.80
C LEU A 275 -7.79 17.93 -1.82
N ILE A 276 -7.94 18.31 -0.55
CA ILE A 276 -7.12 17.84 0.57
C ILE A 276 -8.03 17.21 1.61
N ALA A 277 -7.72 15.98 2.01
CA ALA A 277 -8.42 15.26 3.05
C ALA A 277 -7.45 14.62 4.06
N ASN A 278 -7.90 14.46 5.30
CA ASN A 278 -7.21 13.71 6.35
C ASN A 278 -8.00 12.44 6.68
N LEU A 279 -7.35 11.29 6.56
CA LEU A 279 -7.99 9.98 6.63
C LEU A 279 -7.55 9.23 7.89
N PRO A 280 -8.44 8.40 8.45
CA PRO A 280 -8.20 7.75 9.75
C PRO A 280 -7.05 6.75 9.73
N THR A 281 -6.79 6.15 8.57
CA THR A 281 -5.77 5.12 8.40
C THR A 281 -5.12 5.21 7.01
N LYS A 282 -3.92 4.65 6.89
CA LYS A 282 -3.16 4.66 5.64
C LYS A 282 -3.83 3.85 4.52
N ASP A 283 -4.46 2.72 4.85
CA ASP A 283 -5.24 1.94 3.87
C ASP A 283 -6.43 2.73 3.35
N ALA A 284 -7.11 3.50 4.21
CA ALA A 284 -8.20 4.37 3.79
C ALA A 284 -7.68 5.46 2.83
N ALA A 285 -6.49 6.02 3.09
CA ALA A 285 -5.84 6.96 2.17
C ALA A 285 -5.49 6.35 0.81
N LEU A 286 -4.90 5.16 0.81
CA LEU A 286 -4.57 4.45 -0.43
C LEU A 286 -5.83 4.08 -1.21
N ARG A 287 -6.88 3.63 -0.52
CA ARG A 287 -8.19 3.32 -1.11
C ARG A 287 -8.84 4.55 -1.73
N ALA A 288 -8.93 5.63 -0.95
CA ALA A 288 -9.47 6.89 -1.42
C ALA A 288 -8.73 7.38 -2.67
N GLY A 289 -7.39 7.34 -2.68
CA GLY A 289 -6.60 7.75 -3.83
C GLY A 289 -6.83 6.89 -5.07
N ILE A 290 -6.81 5.57 -4.92
CA ILE A 290 -7.00 4.61 -6.00
C ILE A 290 -8.42 4.71 -6.60
N ASP A 291 -9.45 4.65 -5.76
CA ASP A 291 -10.84 4.65 -6.20
C ASP A 291 -11.22 6.00 -6.82
N SER A 292 -10.71 7.11 -6.28
CA SER A 292 -10.87 8.43 -6.89
C SER A 292 -10.20 8.50 -8.27
N SER A 293 -8.98 7.96 -8.40
CA SER A 293 -8.25 7.94 -9.67
C SER A 293 -9.00 7.15 -10.74
N TRP A 294 -9.58 6.02 -10.37
CA TRP A 294 -10.37 5.19 -11.28
C TRP A 294 -11.71 5.82 -11.64
N HIS A 295 -12.41 6.38 -10.64
CA HIS A 295 -13.65 7.10 -10.86
C HIS A 295 -13.46 8.27 -11.82
N ALA A 296 -12.43 9.10 -11.61
CA ALA A 296 -12.09 10.19 -12.50
C ALA A 296 -11.72 9.68 -13.91
N LEU A 297 -10.90 8.62 -14.01
CA LEU A 297 -10.48 8.04 -15.29
C LEU A 297 -11.68 7.57 -16.12
N ASN A 298 -12.64 6.89 -15.50
CA ASN A 298 -13.87 6.43 -16.15
C ASN A 298 -14.75 7.59 -16.64
N ASN A 299 -14.55 8.79 -16.08
CA ASN A 299 -15.22 10.01 -16.45
C ASN A 299 -14.35 10.97 -17.29
N GLY A 300 -13.22 10.48 -17.81
CA GLY A 300 -12.34 11.21 -18.72
C GLY A 300 -11.36 12.18 -18.05
N ALA A 301 -11.34 12.26 -16.71
CA ALA A 301 -10.40 13.08 -15.96
C ALA A 301 -9.21 12.25 -15.47
N MET A 302 -8.02 12.86 -15.39
CA MET A 302 -6.82 12.18 -14.89
C MET A 302 -6.38 12.86 -13.60
N LEU A 303 -6.17 12.08 -12.54
CA LEU A 303 -5.77 12.63 -11.25
C LEU A 303 -4.28 12.45 -11.00
N ARG A 304 -3.67 13.48 -10.43
CA ARG A 304 -2.46 13.37 -9.62
C ARG A 304 -2.86 13.22 -8.16
N VAL A 305 -2.38 12.16 -7.53
CA VAL A 305 -2.71 11.84 -6.14
C VAL A 305 -1.44 11.69 -5.33
N GLY A 306 -1.39 12.34 -4.18
CA GLY A 306 -0.28 12.27 -3.25
C GLY A 306 -0.73 11.90 -1.85
N ILE A 307 -0.06 10.94 -1.22
CA ILE A 307 -0.33 10.53 0.15
C ILE A 307 0.90 10.80 1.01
N GLY A 308 0.73 11.54 2.10
CA GLY A 308 1.80 11.94 3.01
C GLY A 308 1.36 12.04 4.46
N LYS A 309 2.30 12.31 5.37
CA LYS A 309 2.03 12.47 6.81
C LYS A 309 1.63 13.90 7.19
N SER A 310 1.73 14.82 6.24
CA SER A 310 1.32 16.21 6.37
C SER A 310 0.69 16.71 5.07
N ARG A 311 -0.09 17.79 5.13
CA ARG A 311 -0.65 18.44 3.92
C ARG A 311 0.42 18.79 2.89
N ARG A 312 1.55 19.33 3.37
CA ARG A 312 2.67 19.71 2.51
C ARG A 312 3.28 18.49 1.83
N GLU A 313 3.56 17.44 2.59
CA GLU A 313 4.15 16.22 2.06
C GLU A 313 3.22 15.55 1.04
N ALA A 314 1.91 15.49 1.32
CA ALA A 314 0.93 14.97 0.36
C ALA A 314 0.90 15.80 -0.94
N GLY A 315 0.98 17.12 -0.85
CA GLY A 315 1.09 18.00 -2.03
C GLY A 315 2.41 17.79 -2.80
N GLU A 316 3.54 17.66 -2.10
CA GLU A 316 4.84 17.34 -2.72
C GLU A 316 4.79 15.98 -3.44
N ARG A 317 4.11 14.97 -2.86
CA ARG A 317 3.88 13.68 -3.52
C ARG A 317 3.03 13.81 -4.78
N ALA A 318 1.95 14.60 -4.72
CA ALA A 318 1.10 14.82 -5.89
C ALA A 318 1.87 15.54 -7.01
N GLN A 319 2.77 16.47 -6.68
CA GLN A 319 3.61 17.14 -7.67
C GLN A 319 4.63 16.21 -8.35
N MET A 320 5.14 15.19 -7.65
CA MET A 320 6.02 14.18 -8.26
C MET A 320 5.33 13.44 -9.42
N ALA A 321 4.00 13.38 -9.44
CA ALA A 321 3.24 12.77 -10.53
C ALA A 321 3.47 13.46 -11.89
N ASP A 322 3.80 14.75 -11.91
CA ASP A 322 3.99 15.53 -13.15
C ASP A 322 5.17 15.02 -14.00
N GLU A 323 6.15 14.38 -13.34
CA GLU A 323 7.35 13.79 -13.96
C GLU A 323 7.14 12.32 -14.37
N ILE A 324 6.12 11.65 -13.82
CA ILE A 324 5.83 10.23 -14.07
C ILE A 324 4.85 10.10 -15.24
N LYS A 325 5.38 10.23 -16.47
CA LYS A 325 4.59 10.06 -17.69
C LYS A 325 5.44 9.50 -18.82
N ILE A 326 4.77 8.79 -19.73
CA ILE A 326 5.39 8.35 -20.98
C ILE A 326 5.29 9.53 -21.96
N TRP A 327 4.12 9.74 -22.56
CA TRP A 327 3.89 10.81 -23.55
C TRP A 327 2.76 11.76 -23.13
N ASN A 328 1.63 11.21 -22.68
CA ASN A 328 0.49 11.98 -22.18
C ASN A 328 0.36 11.81 -20.66
N ASN A 329 -0.39 12.72 -20.04
CA ASN A 329 -0.79 12.57 -18.65
C ASN A 329 -1.57 11.26 -18.48
N SER A 330 -1.50 10.71 -17.28
CA SER A 330 -2.14 9.46 -16.89
C SER A 330 -2.36 9.52 -15.37
N PRO A 331 -3.35 8.81 -14.82
CA PRO A 331 -3.54 8.81 -13.38
C PRO A 331 -2.32 8.24 -12.66
N VAL A 332 -1.82 8.99 -11.68
CA VAL A 332 -0.66 8.60 -10.88
C VAL A 332 -0.94 8.89 -9.41
N MET A 333 -0.76 7.87 -8.57
CA MET A 333 -0.81 8.01 -7.12
C MET A 333 0.55 7.73 -6.50
N VAL A 334 1.14 8.72 -5.84
CA VAL A 334 2.43 8.64 -5.16
C VAL A 334 2.24 8.53 -3.65
N PHE A 335 2.93 7.59 -3.02
CA PHE A 335 2.79 7.30 -1.59
C PHE A 335 4.08 6.72 -0.98
N ASP A 336 4.22 6.87 0.32
CA ASP A 336 5.32 6.25 1.06
C ASP A 336 5.06 4.77 1.35
N LEU A 337 6.10 3.96 1.34
CA LEU A 337 6.10 2.61 1.90
C LEU A 337 7.48 2.26 2.44
N ALA A 338 7.58 1.87 3.71
CA ALA A 338 8.85 1.39 4.29
C ALA A 338 10.04 2.37 4.13
N ASP A 339 9.79 3.68 4.23
CA ASP A 339 10.72 4.80 3.94
C ASP A 339 11.15 4.95 2.48
N GLY A 340 10.65 4.12 1.57
CA GLY A 340 10.71 4.36 0.14
C GLY A 340 9.48 5.12 -0.36
N ILE A 341 9.57 5.58 -1.60
CA ILE A 341 8.53 6.34 -2.30
C ILE A 341 8.15 5.54 -3.53
N TYR A 342 6.86 5.25 -3.64
CA TYR A 342 6.32 4.38 -4.67
C TYR A 342 5.18 5.09 -5.36
N ALA A 343 4.89 4.67 -6.59
CA ALA A 343 3.76 5.19 -7.34
C ALA A 343 2.95 4.08 -7.99
N TYR A 344 1.63 4.23 -7.98
CA TYR A 344 0.75 3.49 -8.88
C TYR A 344 0.49 4.36 -10.10
N TYR A 345 0.94 3.87 -11.26
CA TYR A 345 0.72 4.48 -12.56
C TYR A 345 -0.33 3.69 -13.32
N VAL A 346 -1.42 4.33 -13.74
CA VAL A 346 -2.45 3.72 -14.59
C VAL A 346 -2.16 4.06 -16.05
N PRO A 347 -1.74 3.09 -16.89
CA PRO A 347 -1.39 3.39 -18.27
C PRO A 347 -2.58 3.87 -19.11
N SER A 348 -2.28 4.71 -20.10
CA SER A 348 -3.25 5.11 -21.13
C SER A 348 -3.84 3.90 -21.86
N GLU A 349 -5.02 4.07 -22.49
CA GLU A 349 -5.64 3.00 -23.29
C GLU A 349 -4.68 2.38 -24.32
N PHE A 350 -3.96 3.23 -25.04
CA PHE A 350 -2.93 2.79 -25.99
C PHE A 350 -1.86 1.92 -25.34
N SER A 351 -1.33 2.35 -24.20
CA SER A 351 -0.30 1.60 -23.46
C SER A 351 -0.85 0.28 -22.91
N ARG A 352 -2.10 0.27 -22.43
CA ARG A 352 -2.81 -0.94 -21.99
C ARG A 352 -2.94 -1.95 -23.12
N THR A 353 -3.37 -1.52 -24.30
CA THR A 353 -3.47 -2.38 -25.49
C THR A 353 -2.12 -2.99 -25.87
N ILE A 354 -1.02 -2.23 -25.79
CA ILE A 354 0.33 -2.77 -26.02
C ILE A 354 0.68 -3.85 -25.00
N VAL A 355 0.41 -3.60 -23.71
CA VAL A 355 0.67 -4.57 -22.63
C VAL A 355 -0.14 -5.85 -22.87
N GLU A 356 -1.43 -5.73 -23.17
CA GLU A 356 -2.33 -6.85 -23.46
C GLU A 356 -1.85 -7.67 -24.66
N PHE A 357 -1.52 -7.00 -25.76
CA PHE A 357 -1.00 -7.64 -26.95
C PHE A 357 0.28 -8.43 -26.65
N LEU A 358 1.21 -7.85 -25.90
CA LEU A 358 2.48 -8.49 -25.56
C LEU A 358 2.35 -9.58 -24.49
N GLN A 359 1.33 -9.54 -23.62
CA GLN A 359 1.10 -10.54 -22.59
C GLN A 359 0.28 -11.74 -23.10
N GLU A 360 -0.79 -11.50 -23.85
CA GLU A 360 -1.79 -12.51 -24.22
C GLU A 360 -1.53 -13.09 -25.62
N LYS A 361 -1.03 -12.27 -26.55
CA LYS A 361 -0.73 -12.67 -27.93
C LYS A 361 0.77 -12.96 -28.13
N GLN A 362 1.51 -13.41 -27.10
CA GLN A 362 2.95 -13.71 -27.19
C GLN A 362 3.33 -14.56 -28.41
N GLY A 363 2.55 -15.59 -28.72
CA GLY A 363 2.77 -16.43 -29.91
C GLY A 363 2.61 -15.65 -31.24
N ARG A 364 1.65 -14.73 -31.32
CA ARG A 364 1.46 -13.86 -32.51
C ARG A 364 2.52 -12.77 -32.58
N ALA A 365 2.95 -12.21 -31.45
CA ALA A 365 4.04 -11.24 -31.40
C ALA A 365 5.37 -11.87 -31.86
N VAL A 366 5.67 -13.09 -31.40
CA VAL A 366 6.82 -13.87 -31.89
C VAL A 366 6.67 -14.19 -33.38
N LEU A 367 5.49 -14.57 -33.84
CA LEU A 367 5.23 -14.85 -35.26
C LEU A 367 5.41 -13.61 -36.14
N ILE A 368 4.91 -12.45 -35.70
CA ILE A 368 5.12 -11.16 -36.37
C ILE A 368 6.61 -10.80 -36.38
N PHE A 369 7.29 -10.94 -35.25
CA PHE A 369 8.72 -10.67 -35.16
C PHE A 369 9.52 -11.56 -36.11
N VAL A 370 9.27 -12.88 -36.10
CA VAL A 370 9.92 -13.84 -36.99
C VAL A 370 9.61 -13.54 -38.45
N PHE A 371 8.35 -13.20 -38.77
CA PHE A 371 7.95 -12.82 -40.12
C PHE A 371 8.68 -11.56 -40.61
N VAL A 372 8.63 -10.47 -39.83
CA VAL A 372 9.32 -9.23 -40.17
C VAL A 372 10.83 -9.47 -40.25
N PHE A 373 11.41 -10.23 -39.33
CA PHE A 373 12.84 -10.55 -39.32
C PHE A 373 13.26 -11.34 -40.56
N ILE A 374 12.54 -12.42 -40.92
CA ILE A 374 12.86 -13.24 -42.10
C ILE A 374 12.72 -12.40 -43.39
N VAL A 375 11.64 -11.65 -43.54
CA VAL A 375 11.41 -10.83 -44.75
C VAL A 375 12.44 -9.70 -44.86
N THR A 376 12.81 -9.08 -43.73
CA THR A 376 13.87 -8.06 -43.69
C THR A 376 15.25 -8.67 -44.00
N LEU A 377 15.55 -9.86 -43.47
CA LEU A 377 16.82 -10.55 -43.72
C LEU A 377 16.95 -11.00 -45.18
N ILE A 378 15.86 -11.49 -45.78
CA ILE A 378 15.81 -11.85 -47.21
C ILE A 378 15.96 -10.59 -48.05
N GLY A 379 15.21 -9.53 -47.74
CA GLY A 379 15.30 -8.24 -48.44
C GLY A 379 16.71 -7.67 -48.39
N TRP A 380 17.34 -7.66 -47.21
CA TRP A 380 18.70 -7.19 -47.01
C TRP A 380 19.73 -7.98 -47.84
N ASN A 381 19.62 -9.31 -47.87
CA ASN A 381 20.53 -10.16 -48.65
C ASN A 381 20.35 -10.04 -50.17
N ILE A 382 19.19 -9.57 -50.64
CA ILE A 382 18.89 -9.35 -52.06
C ILE A 382 19.07 -7.87 -52.45
N GLY A 383 19.41 -6.99 -51.49
CA GLY A 383 19.66 -5.57 -51.72
C GLY A 383 18.43 -4.66 -51.69
N HIS A 384 17.29 -5.17 -51.23
CA HIS A 384 16.01 -4.46 -51.11
C HIS A 384 15.59 -4.32 -49.65
N TRP A 385 16.03 -3.24 -49.02
CA TRP A 385 15.72 -2.91 -47.63
C TRP A 385 14.23 -2.55 -47.42
N GLU A 386 13.53 -2.16 -48.49
CA GLU A 386 12.13 -1.76 -48.51
C GLU A 386 11.19 -2.90 -48.10
N PHE A 387 11.60 -4.16 -48.30
CA PHE A 387 10.85 -5.34 -47.89
C PHE A 387 10.63 -5.40 -46.37
N GLY A 388 11.56 -4.87 -45.58
CA GLY A 388 11.38 -4.74 -44.14
C GLY A 388 10.24 -3.79 -43.78
N LEU A 389 10.15 -2.63 -44.46
CA LEU A 389 9.07 -1.66 -44.24
C LEU A 389 7.71 -2.21 -44.67
N VAL A 390 7.64 -2.90 -45.81
CA VAL A 390 6.41 -3.56 -46.27
C VAL A 390 5.97 -4.65 -45.29
N ALA A 391 6.92 -5.45 -44.77
CA ALA A 391 6.63 -6.47 -43.78
C ALA A 391 6.10 -5.87 -42.47
N ILE A 392 6.65 -4.74 -42.01
CA ILE A 392 6.14 -3.99 -40.85
C ILE A 392 4.71 -3.51 -41.13
N GLY A 393 4.44 -2.93 -42.30
CA GLY A 393 3.09 -2.48 -42.68
C GLY A 393 2.06 -3.62 -42.71
N LEU A 394 2.41 -4.77 -43.29
CA LEU A 394 1.57 -5.97 -43.31
C LEU A 394 1.36 -6.56 -41.92
N ALA A 395 2.40 -6.56 -41.09
CA ALA A 395 2.31 -7.02 -39.70
C ALA A 395 1.38 -6.12 -38.86
N LEU A 396 1.43 -4.81 -39.06
CA LEU A 396 0.52 -3.85 -38.43
C LEU A 396 -0.93 -4.09 -38.88
N LEU A 397 -1.17 -4.26 -40.19
CA LEU A 397 -2.50 -4.59 -40.72
C LEU A 397 -3.03 -5.91 -40.15
N TYR A 398 -2.20 -6.94 -40.07
CA TYR A 398 -2.57 -8.22 -39.46
C TYR A 398 -2.89 -8.07 -37.97
N ALA A 399 -2.09 -7.31 -37.23
CA ALA A 399 -2.31 -7.06 -35.81
C ALA A 399 -3.61 -6.28 -35.53
N ILE A 400 -4.02 -5.40 -36.45
CA ILE A 400 -5.26 -4.62 -36.36
C ILE A 400 -6.49 -5.45 -36.77
N THR A 401 -6.35 -6.40 -37.70
CA THR A 401 -7.48 -7.16 -38.27
C THR A 401 -7.75 -8.51 -37.59
N ALA A 402 -6.87 -8.99 -36.71
CA ALA A 402 -6.92 -10.33 -36.09
C ALA A 402 -6.83 -10.34 -34.56
#